data_AF-A0AAD7FY54-F1
#
_entry.id   AF-A0AAD7FY54-F1
#
_cell.length_a   1.000
_cell.length_b   1.000
_cell.length_c   1.000
_cell.angle_alpha   90.00
_cell.angle_beta   90.00
_cell.angle_gamma   90.00
#
_symmetry.space_group_name_H-M   'P 1'
#
loop_
_entity.id
_entity.type
_entity.pdbx_description
1 polymer ?
#
loop_
_entity_poly.entity_id
_entity_poly.type
_entity_poly.pdbx_seq_one_letter_code
_entity_poly.pdbx_strand_id
1 'polypeptide(L)'
;MSAQLEAQIERISFDIERQKNLLKKLESKKSVLQRQLNAGRDPIARLPFEVSSEIFLQCLAPPFDKPQPHAHLVPTLLLNICHAWTDIALSTPALWASISIVFPRARGFENLLGLWFLRAGNHSLRVSLAGALDWLVAESIWRHAAQLENLAISFDAASRDDLLQEDSYDFLGDIPSELPELPRLRELEIVGREDIGCTGVSLHDLLHSAPNLVELRIHKVSFVEWYAEPPNLVLPYLRVFAYRGAFDPVHRLVLRPRAANTHV
;
A
#
# COMPACT_ATOMS: atom_id res chain seq x y z
N MET A 1 61.76 12.17 -35.02
CA MET A 1 61.32 10.91 -34.37
C MET A 1 60.09 11.12 -33.48
N SER A 2 60.06 12.09 -32.55
CA SER A 2 58.88 12.39 -31.70
C SER A 2 57.58 12.65 -32.47
N ALA A 3 57.62 13.57 -33.44
CA ALA A 3 56.43 13.93 -34.24
C ALA A 3 55.83 12.77 -35.05
N GLN A 4 56.65 11.78 -35.43
CA GLN A 4 56.19 10.60 -36.17
C GLN A 4 55.47 9.60 -35.26
N LEU A 5 55.91 9.49 -34.00
CA LEU A 5 55.24 8.67 -32.97
C LEU A 5 53.92 9.33 -32.51
N GLU A 6 53.91 10.66 -32.36
CA GLU A 6 52.70 11.43 -32.04
C GLU A 6 51.61 11.24 -33.10
N ALA A 7 51.95 11.36 -34.39
CA ALA A 7 51.01 11.11 -35.49
C ALA A 7 50.50 9.65 -35.53
N GLN A 8 51.34 8.67 -35.16
CA GLN A 8 50.91 7.27 -35.06
C GLN A 8 49.94 7.05 -33.90
N ILE A 9 50.19 7.65 -32.74
CA ILE A 9 49.31 7.57 -31.57
C ILE A 9 47.96 8.21 -31.88
N GLU A 10 47.94 9.37 -32.53
CA GLU A 10 46.70 10.05 -32.91
C GLU A 10 45.86 9.17 -33.86
N ARG A 11 46.52 8.56 -34.84
CA ARG A 11 45.86 7.65 -35.79
C ARG A 11 45.27 6.41 -35.11
N ILE A 12 46.03 5.76 -34.22
CA ILE A 12 45.54 4.59 -33.47
C ILE A 12 44.39 5.00 -32.53
N SER A 13 44.47 6.16 -31.88
CA SER A 13 43.41 6.67 -31.01
C SER A 13 42.12 6.90 -31.78
N PHE A 14 42.21 7.46 -33.00
CA PHE A 14 41.06 7.60 -33.90
C PHE A 14 40.44 6.25 -34.28
N ASP A 15 41.27 5.26 -34.62
CA ASP A 15 40.77 3.92 -34.97
C ASP A 15 40.12 3.21 -33.77
N ILE A 16 40.66 3.36 -32.55
CA ILE A 16 40.03 2.87 -31.31
C ILE A 16 38.64 3.48 -31.14
N GLU A 17 38.52 4.80 -31.28
CA GLU A 17 37.24 5.49 -31.11
C GLU A 17 36.23 5.07 -32.18
N ARG A 18 36.69 4.88 -33.42
CA ARG A 18 35.86 4.37 -34.51
C ARG A 18 35.36 2.95 -34.22
N GLN A 19 36.23 2.05 -33.74
CA GLN A 19 35.85 0.68 -33.41
C GLN A 19 34.89 0.63 -32.22
N LYS A 20 35.09 1.44 -31.17
CA LYS A 20 34.16 1.57 -30.05
C LYS A 20 32.77 2.00 -30.51
N ASN A 21 32.70 2.99 -31.40
CA ASN A 21 31.44 3.45 -31.96
C ASN A 21 30.73 2.35 -32.79
N LEU A 22 31.49 1.56 -33.55
CA LEU A 22 30.94 0.42 -34.29
C LEU A 22 30.42 -0.66 -33.32
N LEU A 23 31.16 -0.98 -32.27
CA LEU A 23 30.75 -1.94 -31.25
C LEU A 23 29.42 -1.51 -30.61
N LYS A 24 29.33 -0.25 -30.15
CA LYS A 24 28.12 0.33 -29.58
C LYS A 24 26.91 0.23 -30.53
N LYS A 25 27.15 0.43 -31.84
CA LYS A 25 26.11 0.29 -32.88
C LYS A 25 25.68 -1.16 -33.09
N LEU A 26 26.59 -2.12 -33.01
CA LEU A 26 26.26 -3.54 -33.13
C LEU A 26 25.55 -4.06 -31.88
N GLU A 27 25.96 -3.62 -30.69
CA GLU A 27 25.31 -3.95 -29.42
C GLU A 27 23.87 -3.42 -29.39
N SER A 28 23.64 -2.19 -29.83
CA SER A 28 22.27 -1.66 -29.92
C SER A 28 21.41 -2.47 -30.88
N LYS A 29 21.92 -2.82 -32.08
CA LYS A 29 21.23 -3.71 -33.02
C LYS A 29 20.94 -5.09 -32.43
N LYS A 30 21.92 -5.72 -31.77
CA LYS A 30 21.75 -7.00 -31.09
C LYS A 30 20.67 -6.90 -30.01
N SER A 31 20.66 -5.84 -29.22
CA SER A 31 19.63 -5.64 -28.17
C SER A 31 18.21 -5.54 -28.74
N VAL A 32 18.06 -4.94 -29.92
CA VAL A 32 16.76 -4.81 -30.60
C VAL A 32 16.31 -6.17 -31.13
N LEU A 33 17.19 -6.89 -31.83
CA LEU A 33 16.89 -8.22 -32.35
C LEU A 33 16.59 -9.22 -31.21
N GLN A 34 17.34 -9.13 -30.11
CA GLN A 34 17.10 -9.96 -28.92
C GLN A 34 15.72 -9.67 -28.31
N ARG A 35 15.32 -8.39 -28.22
CA ARG A 35 13.97 -8.02 -27.76
C ARG A 35 12.87 -8.57 -28.68
N GLN A 36 13.04 -8.47 -30.00
CA GLN A 36 12.08 -9.03 -30.96
C GLN A 36 11.96 -10.55 -30.85
N LEU A 37 13.09 -11.25 -30.72
CA LEU A 37 13.10 -12.70 -30.53
C LEU A 37 12.41 -13.11 -29.23
N ASN A 38 12.68 -12.39 -28.14
CA ASN A 38 12.08 -12.66 -26.84
C ASN A 38 10.57 -12.40 -26.84
N ALA A 39 10.11 -11.33 -27.49
CA ALA A 39 8.67 -11.03 -27.62
C ALA A 39 7.90 -12.16 -28.31
N GLY A 40 8.46 -12.78 -29.36
CA GLY A 40 7.84 -13.94 -30.02
C GLY A 40 7.89 -15.25 -29.22
N ARG A 41 8.67 -15.30 -28.14
CA ARG A 41 8.82 -16.48 -27.27
C ARG A 41 8.16 -16.31 -25.90
N ASP A 42 7.65 -15.12 -25.59
CA ASP A 42 6.99 -14.84 -24.32
C ASP A 42 5.71 -15.68 -24.22
N PRO A 43 5.62 -16.61 -23.26
CA PRO A 43 4.42 -17.41 -23.08
C PRO A 43 3.18 -16.57 -22.79
N ILE A 44 3.32 -15.46 -22.06
CA ILE A 44 2.21 -14.59 -21.68
C ILE A 44 1.69 -13.79 -22.87
N ALA A 45 2.55 -13.41 -23.82
CA ALA A 45 2.13 -12.74 -25.04
C ALA A 45 1.27 -13.63 -25.97
N ARG A 46 1.22 -14.95 -25.73
CA ARG A 46 0.39 -15.91 -26.48
C ARG A 46 -0.92 -16.25 -25.79
N LEU A 47 -1.07 -15.88 -24.52
CA LEU A 47 -2.30 -16.10 -23.78
C LEU A 47 -3.29 -14.98 -24.08
N PRO A 48 -4.61 -15.26 -24.08
CA PRO A 48 -5.62 -14.22 -24.07
C PRO A 48 -5.42 -13.27 -22.89
N PHE A 49 -5.84 -12.02 -23.07
CA PHE A 49 -5.72 -10.99 -22.05
C PHE A 49 -6.32 -11.44 -20.71
N GLU A 50 -7.49 -12.07 -20.75
CA GLU A 50 -8.26 -12.53 -19.59
C GLU A 50 -7.52 -13.61 -18.80
N VAL A 51 -6.78 -14.49 -19.48
CA VAL A 51 -6.01 -15.55 -18.82
C VAL A 51 -4.77 -14.96 -18.15
N SER A 52 -4.07 -14.06 -18.83
CA SER A 52 -2.89 -13.39 -18.27
C SER A 52 -3.23 -12.49 -17.10
N SER A 53 -4.33 -11.73 -17.18
CA SER A 53 -4.79 -10.86 -16.09
C SER A 53 -5.20 -11.68 -14.86
N GLU A 54 -5.90 -12.80 -15.06
CA GLU A 54 -6.24 -13.72 -13.96
C GLU A 54 -4.99 -14.32 -13.32
N ILE A 55 -4.00 -14.76 -14.10
CA ILE A 55 -2.71 -15.23 -13.56
C ILE A 55 -2.06 -14.14 -12.69
N PHE A 56 -2.04 -12.89 -13.16
CA PHE A 56 -1.46 -11.78 -12.39
C PHE A 56 -2.22 -11.54 -11.09
N LEU A 57 -3.56 -11.64 -11.09
CA LEU A 57 -4.38 -11.50 -9.90
C LEU A 57 -4.11 -12.61 -8.89
N GLN A 58 -3.94 -13.85 -9.34
CA GLN A 58 -3.60 -14.99 -8.48
C GLN A 58 -2.17 -14.88 -7.90
N CYS A 59 -1.29 -14.10 -8.52
CA CYS A 59 0.04 -13.79 -7.99
C CYS A 59 0.01 -12.73 -6.89
N LEU A 60 -1.09 -11.99 -6.72
CA LEU A 60 -1.25 -11.10 -5.57
C LEU A 60 -1.52 -11.97 -4.35
N ALA A 61 -0.52 -12.10 -3.48
CA ALA A 61 -0.70 -12.72 -2.17
C ALA A 61 -1.91 -12.09 -1.47
N PRO A 62 -2.73 -12.86 -0.72
CA PRO A 62 -3.87 -12.31 -0.01
C PRO A 62 -3.39 -11.19 0.94
N PRO A 63 -3.81 -9.94 0.74
CA PRO A 63 -3.31 -8.79 1.50
C PRO A 63 -3.71 -8.77 2.99
N PHE A 64 -4.58 -9.68 3.47
CA PHE A 64 -5.19 -9.57 4.80
C PHE A 64 -4.76 -10.59 5.84
N ASP A 65 -4.13 -11.69 5.48
CA ASP A 65 -3.77 -12.67 6.51
C ASP A 65 -2.48 -12.28 7.24
N LYS A 66 -1.51 -11.68 6.53
CA LYS A 66 -0.23 -11.15 7.09
C LYS A 66 0.37 -10.10 6.15
N PRO A 67 0.88 -8.96 6.64
CA PRO A 67 1.70 -8.06 5.83
C PRO A 67 2.93 -8.84 5.35
N GLN A 68 2.99 -9.12 4.06
CA GLN A 68 4.13 -9.81 3.46
C GLN A 68 5.18 -8.77 3.05
N PRO A 69 6.44 -8.97 3.44
CA PRO A 69 7.51 -8.13 2.93
C PRO A 69 7.49 -8.25 1.40
N HIS A 70 7.46 -7.10 0.71
CA HIS A 70 7.46 -6.99 -0.75
C HIS A 70 6.15 -7.28 -1.49
N ALA A 71 5.00 -7.48 -0.82
CA ALA A 71 3.71 -7.68 -1.53
C ALA A 71 3.35 -6.49 -2.45
N HIS A 72 3.71 -5.27 -2.07
CA HIS A 72 3.58 -4.07 -2.91
C HIS A 72 4.47 -4.08 -4.16
N LEU A 73 5.47 -4.96 -4.24
CA LEU A 73 6.30 -5.03 -5.43
C LEU A 73 5.60 -5.77 -6.57
N VAL A 74 4.56 -6.58 -6.32
CA VAL A 74 3.98 -7.43 -7.38
C VAL A 74 3.45 -6.62 -8.56
N PRO A 75 2.54 -5.63 -8.40
CA PRO A 75 2.04 -4.87 -9.55
C PRO A 75 3.12 -4.06 -10.26
N THR A 76 4.12 -3.56 -9.51
CA THR A 76 5.21 -2.75 -10.07
C THR A 76 6.28 -3.60 -10.77
N LEU A 77 6.49 -4.85 -10.34
CA LEU A 77 7.34 -5.81 -11.02
C LEU A 77 6.79 -6.18 -12.39
N LEU A 78 5.46 -6.38 -12.50
CA LEU A 78 4.80 -6.67 -13.79
C LEU A 78 5.06 -5.58 -14.84
N LEU A 79 5.22 -4.32 -14.42
CA LEU A 79 5.53 -3.21 -15.32
C LEU A 79 6.94 -3.25 -15.92
N ASN A 80 7.87 -3.98 -15.30
CA ASN A 80 9.30 -3.94 -15.65
C ASN A 80 9.79 -5.16 -16.44
N ILE A 81 8.90 -6.11 -16.77
CA ILE A 81 9.29 -7.37 -17.43
C ILE A 81 9.36 -7.21 -18.95
N CYS A 82 8.24 -6.90 -19.60
CA CYS A 82 8.18 -6.62 -21.04
C CYS A 82 6.92 -5.77 -21.34
N HIS A 83 6.86 -5.19 -22.54
CA HIS A 83 5.73 -4.34 -22.94
C HIS A 83 4.37 -5.03 -22.82
N ALA A 84 4.27 -6.32 -23.18
CA ALA A 84 3.02 -7.07 -23.07
C ALA A 84 2.53 -7.16 -21.62
N TRP A 85 3.43 -7.43 -20.67
CA TRP A 85 3.07 -7.49 -19.24
C TRP A 85 2.71 -6.10 -18.71
N THR A 86 3.44 -5.06 -19.13
CA THR A 86 3.11 -3.67 -18.78
C THR A 86 1.70 -3.32 -19.26
N ASP A 87 1.37 -3.62 -20.52
CA ASP A 87 0.06 -3.31 -21.10
C ASP A 87 -1.06 -4.07 -20.38
N ILE A 88 -0.85 -5.36 -20.08
CA ILE A 88 -1.82 -6.17 -19.34
C ILE A 88 -2.01 -5.63 -17.93
N ALA A 89 -0.92 -5.34 -17.20
CA ALA A 89 -0.98 -4.86 -15.82
C ALA A 89 -1.63 -3.48 -15.71
N LEU A 90 -1.33 -2.55 -16.63
CA LEU A 90 -1.97 -1.23 -16.68
C LEU A 90 -3.44 -1.31 -17.06
N SER A 91 -3.83 -2.28 -17.89
CA SER A 91 -5.21 -2.50 -18.31
C SER A 91 -6.04 -3.36 -17.34
N THR A 92 -5.46 -3.75 -16.20
CA THR A 92 -6.14 -4.58 -15.18
C THR A 92 -6.25 -3.80 -13.86
N PRO A 93 -7.26 -2.94 -13.67
CA PRO A 93 -7.41 -2.10 -12.48
C PRO A 93 -7.47 -2.89 -11.16
N ALA A 94 -8.08 -4.08 -11.16
CA ALA A 94 -8.16 -4.94 -9.98
C ALA A 94 -6.79 -5.31 -9.39
N LEU A 95 -5.71 -5.29 -10.18
CA LEU A 95 -4.35 -5.53 -9.68
C LEU A 95 -3.87 -4.44 -8.71
N TRP A 96 -4.38 -3.22 -8.88
CA TRP A 96 -3.99 -2.03 -8.13
C TRP A 96 -4.89 -1.79 -6.92
N ALA A 97 -5.97 -2.56 -6.79
CA ALA A 97 -6.95 -2.43 -5.72
C ALA A 97 -6.48 -3.03 -4.38
N SER A 98 -5.38 -3.79 -4.39
CA SER A 98 -4.82 -4.44 -3.21
C SER A 98 -3.39 -3.95 -2.94
N ILE A 99 -3.20 -3.24 -1.84
CA ILE A 99 -1.96 -2.52 -1.50
C ILE A 99 -1.45 -3.01 -0.16
N SER A 100 -0.20 -3.47 -0.08
CA SER A 100 0.46 -3.83 1.18
C SER A 100 1.90 -3.31 1.22
N ILE A 101 2.11 -2.16 1.87
CA ILE A 101 3.39 -1.47 1.90
C ILE A 101 3.95 -1.43 3.33
N VAL A 102 5.25 -1.73 3.45
CA VAL A 102 6.01 -1.56 4.68
C VAL A 102 7.04 -0.45 4.45
N PHE A 103 6.89 0.66 5.18
CA PHE A 103 7.72 1.84 5.09
C PHE A 103 8.80 1.84 6.19
N PRO A 104 10.08 1.81 5.83
CA PRO A 104 11.13 2.10 6.81
C PRO A 104 11.22 3.60 7.12
N ARG A 105 10.89 4.50 6.18
CA ARG A 105 10.84 5.98 6.34
C ARG A 105 9.83 6.58 5.33
N ALA A 106 8.91 7.43 5.78
CA ALA A 106 7.67 7.82 5.09
C ALA A 106 7.80 8.61 3.78
N ARG A 107 8.97 9.20 3.45
CA ARG A 107 9.02 10.25 2.43
C ARG A 107 8.99 9.72 1.00
N GLY A 108 8.07 10.24 0.18
CA GLY A 108 8.04 10.06 -1.28
C GLY A 108 7.10 8.97 -1.79
N PHE A 109 6.36 8.31 -0.91
CA PHE A 109 5.43 7.22 -1.26
C PHE A 109 3.99 7.70 -1.49
N GLU A 110 3.64 8.93 -1.11
CA GLU A 110 2.34 9.55 -1.37
C GLU A 110 2.02 9.56 -2.87
N ASN A 111 3.02 9.82 -3.71
CA ASN A 111 2.88 9.77 -5.16
C ASN A 111 2.64 8.34 -5.66
N LEU A 112 3.27 7.34 -5.03
CA LEU A 112 3.06 5.94 -5.37
C LEU A 112 1.65 5.49 -4.99
N LEU A 113 1.18 5.82 -3.78
CA LEU A 113 -0.17 5.52 -3.32
C LEU A 113 -1.21 6.19 -4.21
N GLY A 114 -1.07 7.48 -4.51
CA GLY A 114 -1.98 8.19 -5.41
C GLY A 114 -2.04 7.57 -6.80
N LEU A 115 -0.90 7.13 -7.34
CA LEU A 115 -0.82 6.47 -8.64
C LEU A 115 -1.46 5.07 -8.62
N TRP A 116 -1.37 4.34 -7.51
CA TRP A 116 -2.04 3.05 -7.35
C TRP A 116 -3.55 3.23 -7.24
N PHE A 117 -4.02 4.18 -6.43
CA PHE A 117 -5.44 4.50 -6.32
C PHE A 117 -6.02 4.94 -7.67
N LEU A 118 -5.29 5.77 -8.41
CA LEU A 118 -5.69 6.17 -9.77
C LEU A 118 -5.86 4.97 -10.70
N ARG A 119 -4.93 3.99 -10.65
CA ARG A 119 -4.99 2.78 -11.49
C ARG A 119 -6.05 1.78 -11.04
N ALA A 120 -6.38 1.74 -9.75
CA ALA A 120 -7.47 0.92 -9.23
C ALA A 120 -8.83 1.40 -9.76
N GLY A 121 -8.94 2.67 -10.17
CA GLY A 121 -10.18 3.24 -10.69
C GLY A 121 -11.27 3.18 -9.63
N ASN A 122 -12.41 2.56 -9.92
CA ASN A 122 -13.56 2.46 -8.99
C ASN A 122 -13.62 1.13 -8.20
N HIS A 123 -12.55 0.34 -8.23
CA HIS A 123 -12.50 -0.91 -7.48
C HIS A 123 -12.46 -0.67 -5.97
N SER A 124 -12.99 -1.63 -5.22
CA SER A 124 -12.85 -1.63 -3.77
C SER A 124 -11.39 -1.76 -3.37
N LEU A 125 -10.91 -0.80 -2.58
CA LEU A 125 -9.53 -0.70 -2.14
C LEU A 125 -9.31 -1.49 -0.85
N ARG A 126 -8.20 -2.22 -0.86
CA ARG A 126 -7.76 -3.09 0.22
C ARG A 126 -6.33 -2.68 0.57
N VAL A 127 -6.18 -1.92 1.64
CA VAL A 127 -4.94 -1.18 1.95
C VAL A 127 -4.36 -1.65 3.28
N SER A 128 -3.11 -2.08 3.27
CA SER A 128 -2.32 -2.46 4.44
C SER A 128 -1.03 -1.65 4.45
N LEU A 129 -0.79 -0.89 5.51
CA LEU A 129 0.36 -0.01 5.65
C LEU A 129 1.05 -0.28 6.97
N ALA A 130 2.37 -0.43 6.96
CA ALA A 130 3.16 -0.60 8.16
C ALA A 130 4.36 0.36 8.17
N GLY A 131 4.64 1.04 9.29
CA GLY A 131 5.81 1.91 9.45
C GLY A 131 5.48 3.27 10.06
N ALA A 132 6.38 4.24 9.88
CA ALA A 132 6.11 5.64 10.19
C ALA A 132 5.25 6.24 9.08
N LEU A 133 4.02 6.65 9.41
CA LEU A 133 3.11 7.30 8.46
C LEU A 133 3.09 8.80 8.74
N ASP A 134 3.26 9.62 7.70
CA ASP A 134 3.10 11.07 7.79
C ASP A 134 1.68 11.49 7.36
N TRP A 135 1.36 12.76 7.58
CA TRP A 135 0.08 13.36 7.19
C TRP A 135 -0.23 13.18 5.70
N LEU A 136 0.76 13.27 4.81
CA LEU A 136 0.53 13.20 3.35
C LEU A 136 0.04 11.81 2.93
N VAL A 137 0.58 10.77 3.58
CA VAL A 137 0.10 9.39 3.39
C VAL A 137 -1.33 9.25 3.92
N ALA A 138 -1.63 9.80 5.10
CA ALA A 138 -2.98 9.80 5.67
C ALA A 138 -3.99 10.50 4.73
N GLU A 139 -3.68 11.71 4.28
CA GLU A 139 -4.52 12.51 3.39
C GLU A 139 -4.79 11.77 2.06
N SER A 140 -3.79 11.08 1.52
CA SER A 140 -3.92 10.29 0.30
C SER A 140 -4.91 9.14 0.45
N ILE A 141 -4.93 8.47 1.61
CA ILE A 141 -5.88 7.40 1.94
C ILE A 141 -7.29 8.00 2.07
N TRP A 142 -7.43 9.08 2.84
CA TRP A 142 -8.72 9.73 3.10
C TRP A 142 -9.36 10.30 1.83
N ARG A 143 -8.57 10.80 0.88
CA ARG A 143 -9.07 11.24 -0.43
C ARG A 143 -9.78 10.14 -1.21
N HIS A 144 -9.47 8.87 -0.92
CA HIS A 144 -10.08 7.70 -1.56
C HIS A 144 -10.98 6.89 -0.61
N ALA A 145 -11.42 7.50 0.50
CA ALA A 145 -12.24 6.87 1.54
C ALA A 145 -13.47 6.13 1.01
N ALA A 146 -14.15 6.69 0.01
CA ALA A 146 -15.33 6.10 -0.61
C ALA A 146 -15.11 4.72 -1.24
N GLN A 147 -13.85 4.39 -1.57
CA GLN A 147 -13.46 3.14 -2.21
C GLN A 147 -12.87 2.13 -1.22
N LEU A 148 -12.46 2.56 -0.03
CA LEU A 148 -11.85 1.69 0.98
C LEU A 148 -12.84 0.64 1.46
N GLU A 149 -12.52 -0.64 1.22
CA GLU A 149 -13.24 -1.79 1.76
C GLU A 149 -12.52 -2.36 2.98
N ASN A 150 -11.19 -2.35 2.98
CA ASN A 150 -10.39 -2.82 4.10
C ASN A 150 -9.20 -1.88 4.29
N LEU A 151 -8.94 -1.50 5.54
CA LEU A 151 -7.82 -0.66 5.92
C LEU A 151 -7.10 -1.26 7.13
N ALA A 152 -5.83 -1.60 6.97
CA ALA A 152 -4.95 -2.08 8.04
C ALA A 152 -3.76 -1.14 8.17
N ILE A 153 -3.52 -0.63 9.38
CA ILE A 153 -2.46 0.33 9.67
C ILE A 153 -1.66 -0.17 10.87
N SER A 154 -0.35 -0.31 10.70
CA SER A 154 0.58 -0.75 11.73
C SER A 154 1.65 0.31 11.93
N PHE A 155 1.71 0.92 13.10
CA PHE A 155 2.72 1.90 13.46
C PHE A 155 3.95 1.19 14.01
N ASP A 156 4.98 1.06 13.18
CA ASP A 156 6.30 0.58 13.61
C ASP A 156 7.29 1.74 13.55
N ALA A 157 7.48 2.43 14.68
CA ALA A 157 8.55 3.42 14.82
C ALA A 157 9.88 2.67 14.88
N ALA A 158 10.49 2.45 13.72
CA ALA A 158 11.77 1.78 13.59
C ALA A 158 12.94 2.79 13.61
N SER A 159 13.18 3.47 14.73
CA SER A 159 14.52 3.69 15.32
C SER A 159 14.48 4.63 16.54
N ARG A 160 15.40 4.41 17.47
CA ARG A 160 15.67 5.32 18.61
C ARG A 160 16.17 6.72 18.17
N ASP A 161 16.60 6.88 16.92
CA ASP A 161 17.11 8.15 16.39
C ASP A 161 15.97 9.07 15.91
N ASP A 162 14.76 8.55 15.68
CA ASP A 162 13.58 9.33 15.27
C ASP A 162 12.91 10.07 16.45
N LEU A 163 13.29 9.73 17.70
CA LEU A 163 12.79 10.35 18.94
C LEU A 163 13.45 11.71 19.26
N LEU A 164 14.29 12.23 18.36
CA LEU A 164 14.89 13.57 18.51
C LEU A 164 14.11 14.67 17.77
N GLN A 165 13.00 14.35 17.12
CA GLN A 165 12.00 15.34 16.71
C GLN A 165 10.74 15.14 17.55
N GLU A 166 10.47 16.09 18.43
CA GLU A 166 9.33 16.16 19.38
C GLU A 166 7.95 16.23 18.70
N ASP A 167 7.86 16.04 17.39
CA ASP A 167 6.59 16.07 16.68
C ASP A 167 5.90 14.71 16.88
N SER A 168 5.14 14.64 17.98
CA SER A 168 4.15 13.62 18.26
C SER A 168 3.15 13.52 17.10
N TYR A 169 3.42 12.68 16.10
CA TYR A 169 2.51 12.43 14.99
C TYR A 169 1.30 11.64 15.49
N ASP A 170 0.24 12.34 15.88
CA ASP A 170 -1.08 11.73 16.07
C ASP A 170 -1.71 11.52 14.69
N PHE A 171 -1.43 10.37 14.07
CA PHE A 171 -1.98 10.00 12.77
C PHE A 171 -3.53 10.02 12.74
N LEU A 172 -4.18 9.87 13.91
CA LEU A 172 -5.63 10.02 14.06
C LEU A 172 -6.02 11.41 14.62
N GLY A 173 -5.07 12.19 15.11
CA GLY A 173 -5.24 13.55 15.66
C GLY A 173 -5.30 14.61 14.57
N ASP A 174 -4.53 14.40 13.51
CA ASP A 174 -4.67 15.13 12.26
C ASP A 174 -5.58 14.33 11.31
N ILE A 175 -6.78 13.99 11.77
CA ILE A 175 -7.88 13.66 10.85
C ILE A 175 -8.50 14.99 10.45
N PRO A 176 -8.93 15.19 9.18
CA PRO A 176 -9.73 16.36 8.83
C PRO A 176 -10.84 16.56 9.86
N SER A 177 -11.19 17.82 10.17
CA SER A 177 -12.12 18.18 11.25
C SER A 177 -13.45 17.39 11.23
N GLU A 178 -13.78 16.81 10.08
CA GLU A 178 -14.80 15.79 9.88
C GLU A 178 -14.17 14.58 9.15
N LEU A 179 -14.37 13.37 9.69
CA LEU A 179 -14.02 12.13 8.98
C LEU A 179 -14.78 12.07 7.65
N PRO A 180 -14.11 11.73 6.53
CA PRO A 180 -14.82 11.48 5.27
C PRO A 180 -15.71 10.23 5.40
N GLU A 181 -16.80 10.19 4.64
CA GLU A 181 -17.66 9.00 4.59
C GLU A 181 -16.86 7.78 4.10
N LEU A 182 -17.00 6.68 4.82
CA LEU A 182 -16.39 5.36 4.56
C LEU A 182 -17.49 4.35 4.23
N PRO A 183 -18.28 4.55 3.15
CA PRO A 183 -19.47 3.78 2.86
C PRO A 183 -19.19 2.32 2.52
N ARG A 184 -17.96 1.97 2.14
CA ARG A 184 -17.57 0.60 1.76
C ARG A 184 -16.73 -0.12 2.81
N LEU A 185 -16.29 0.57 3.86
CA LEU A 185 -15.33 0.01 4.81
C LEU A 185 -15.99 -1.10 5.62
N ARG A 186 -15.42 -2.30 5.53
CA ARG A 186 -15.87 -3.52 6.22
C ARG A 186 -14.92 -3.94 7.32
N GLU A 187 -13.62 -3.73 7.11
CA GLU A 187 -12.58 -4.15 8.04
C GLU A 187 -11.61 -3.00 8.30
N LEU A 188 -11.40 -2.69 9.57
CA LEU A 188 -10.42 -1.71 10.02
C LEU A 188 -9.53 -2.33 11.08
N GLU A 189 -8.23 -2.33 10.82
CA GLU A 189 -7.21 -2.77 11.77
C GLU A 189 -6.22 -1.63 12.03
N ILE A 190 -5.99 -1.33 13.30
CA ILE A 190 -5.03 -0.34 13.76
C ILE A 190 -4.15 -0.98 14.84
N VAL A 191 -2.84 -1.01 14.60
CA VAL A 191 -1.84 -1.66 15.46
C VAL A 191 -0.76 -0.66 15.83
N GLY A 192 -0.64 -0.31 17.10
CA GLY A 192 0.48 0.44 17.67
C GLY A 192 1.58 -0.48 18.18
N ARG A 193 2.85 -0.06 18.04
CA ARG A 193 3.98 -0.70 18.73
C ARG A 193 3.93 -0.46 20.24
N GLU A 194 3.57 0.75 20.63
CA GLU A 194 3.35 1.25 22.00
C GLU A 194 1.91 1.77 22.11
N ASP A 195 1.45 2.10 23.33
CA ASP A 195 0.11 2.67 23.52
C ASP A 195 0.03 4.06 22.86
N ILE A 196 -0.59 4.14 21.68
CA ILE A 196 -0.77 5.39 20.93
C ILE A 196 -2.10 6.03 21.35
N GLY A 197 -2.06 7.27 21.82
CA GLY A 197 -3.25 8.06 22.07
C GLY A 197 -3.79 8.69 20.80
N CYS A 198 -5.08 8.49 20.51
CA CYS A 198 -5.78 9.14 19.41
C CYS A 198 -6.65 10.24 19.99
N THR A 199 -6.22 11.48 19.81
CA THR A 199 -6.81 12.65 20.49
C THR A 199 -7.84 13.39 19.63
N GLY A 200 -7.80 13.22 18.31
CA GLY A 200 -8.67 13.95 17.37
C GLY A 200 -9.92 13.21 16.89
N VAL A 201 -10.05 11.91 17.14
CA VAL A 201 -11.20 11.12 16.66
C VAL A 201 -11.80 10.27 17.77
N SER A 202 -13.12 10.37 17.93
CA SER A 202 -13.87 9.45 18.77
C SER A 202 -14.19 8.16 18.01
N LEU A 203 -14.35 7.06 18.74
CA LEU A 203 -14.85 5.81 18.17
C LEU A 203 -16.27 6.00 17.58
N HIS A 204 -17.05 6.93 18.12
CA HIS A 204 -18.39 7.24 17.65
C HIS A 204 -18.38 7.86 16.25
N ASP A 205 -17.49 8.82 15.98
CA ASP A 205 -17.38 9.50 14.68
C ASP A 205 -16.89 8.54 13.59
N LEU A 206 -15.95 7.65 13.96
CA LEU A 206 -15.50 6.57 13.08
C LEU A 206 -16.66 5.64 12.69
N LEU A 207 -17.49 5.24 13.64
CA LEU A 207 -18.64 4.34 13.39
C LEU A 207 -19.77 5.05 12.62
N HIS A 208 -19.97 6.35 12.82
CA HIS A 208 -20.87 7.14 12.00
C HIS A 208 -20.41 7.23 10.54
N SER A 209 -19.11 7.41 10.35
CA SER A 209 -18.51 7.53 9.02
C SER A 209 -18.45 6.17 8.30
N ALA A 210 -18.35 5.06 9.03
CA ALA A 210 -18.24 3.70 8.49
C ALA A 210 -19.44 2.80 8.89
N PRO A 211 -20.65 3.03 8.34
CA PRO A 211 -21.86 2.30 8.74
C PRO A 211 -21.85 0.81 8.39
N ASN A 212 -21.00 0.40 7.44
CA ASN A 212 -20.89 -0.98 6.97
C ASN A 212 -19.72 -1.75 7.61
N LEU A 213 -19.11 -1.20 8.67
CA LEU A 213 -18.00 -1.82 9.36
C LEU A 213 -18.45 -3.12 10.06
N VAL A 214 -17.79 -4.22 9.72
CA VAL A 214 -18.06 -5.57 10.25
C VAL A 214 -16.99 -5.97 11.27
N GLU A 215 -15.77 -5.48 11.12
CA GLU A 215 -14.64 -5.86 11.96
C GLU A 215 -13.75 -4.66 12.28
N LEU A 216 -13.53 -4.44 13.57
CA LEU A 216 -12.65 -3.40 14.10
C LEU A 216 -11.61 -4.05 15.02
N ARG A 217 -10.34 -3.95 14.66
CA ARG A 217 -9.20 -4.48 15.40
C ARG A 217 -8.30 -3.35 15.84
N ILE A 218 -8.08 -3.23 17.14
CA ILE A 218 -7.34 -2.13 17.73
C ILE A 218 -6.33 -2.72 18.73
N HIS A 219 -5.05 -2.52 18.49
CA HIS A 219 -3.99 -3.07 19.33
C HIS A 219 -3.07 -1.93 19.78
N LYS A 220 -2.94 -1.73 21.09
CA LYS A 220 -2.14 -0.66 21.72
C LYS A 220 -2.49 0.73 21.18
N VAL A 221 -3.77 1.01 21.04
CA VAL A 221 -4.29 2.34 20.65
C VAL A 221 -5.41 2.70 21.60
N SER A 222 -5.42 3.93 22.10
CA SER A 222 -6.43 4.44 23.04
C SER A 222 -7.13 5.66 22.47
N PHE A 223 -8.47 5.63 22.43
CA PHE A 223 -9.31 6.75 22.01
C PHE A 223 -9.74 7.58 23.23
N VAL A 224 -9.95 8.88 23.06
CA VAL A 224 -10.38 9.80 24.14
C VAL A 224 -11.61 9.30 24.89
N GLU A 225 -12.59 8.70 24.18
CA GLU A 225 -13.87 8.28 24.73
C GLU A 225 -14.00 6.77 24.98
N TRP A 226 -12.89 6.01 24.96
CA TRP A 226 -12.91 4.54 25.05
C TRP A 226 -13.67 3.99 26.27
N TYR A 227 -13.79 4.77 27.35
CA TYR A 227 -14.38 4.38 28.62
C TYR A 227 -15.84 4.76 28.80
N ALA A 228 -16.41 5.53 27.87
CA ALA A 228 -17.84 5.77 27.84
C ALA A 228 -18.47 4.68 26.97
N GLU A 229 -19.20 3.73 27.57
CA GLU A 229 -20.11 2.88 26.78
C GLU A 229 -20.95 3.82 25.91
N PRO A 230 -20.87 3.74 24.57
CA PRO A 230 -21.67 4.63 23.74
C PRO A 230 -23.12 4.31 24.04
N PRO A 231 -23.89 5.26 24.63
CA PRO A 231 -25.25 4.97 24.99
C PRO A 231 -26.01 4.78 23.68
N ASN A 232 -26.45 3.53 23.44
CA ASN A 232 -27.33 3.10 22.34
C ASN A 232 -26.69 2.54 21.04
N LEU A 233 -25.39 2.28 20.97
CA LEU A 233 -24.82 1.61 19.79
C LEU A 233 -25.02 0.09 19.84
N VAL A 234 -26.14 -0.41 19.32
CA VAL A 234 -26.34 -1.84 19.04
C VAL A 234 -25.86 -2.10 17.62
N LEU A 235 -24.61 -2.53 17.46
CA LEU A 235 -24.08 -3.01 16.19
C LEU A 235 -24.02 -4.55 16.21
N PRO A 236 -25.13 -5.25 15.87
CA PRO A 236 -25.22 -6.70 16.03
C PRO A 236 -24.23 -7.48 15.17
N TYR A 237 -23.63 -6.83 14.17
CA TYR A 237 -22.70 -7.44 13.22
C TYR A 237 -21.25 -6.95 13.37
N LEU A 238 -20.99 -5.95 14.23
CA LEU A 238 -19.63 -5.42 14.42
C LEU A 238 -18.86 -6.27 15.44
N ARG A 239 -17.70 -6.78 15.04
CA ARG A 239 -16.75 -7.45 15.92
C ARG A 239 -15.65 -6.46 16.31
N VAL A 240 -15.56 -6.11 17.59
CA VAL A 240 -14.51 -5.24 18.13
C VAL A 240 -13.49 -6.07 18.90
N PHE A 241 -12.22 -5.92 18.55
CA PHE A 241 -11.08 -6.52 19.23
C PHE A 241 -10.16 -5.42 19.74
N ALA A 242 -9.90 -5.39 21.04
CA ALA A 242 -9.06 -4.41 21.68
C ALA A 242 -7.99 -5.09 22.54
N TYR A 243 -6.74 -4.68 22.39
CA TYR A 243 -5.61 -5.26 23.10
C TYR A 243 -4.73 -4.17 23.68
N ARG A 244 -4.44 -4.21 24.99
CA ARG A 244 -3.49 -3.32 25.64
C ARG A 244 -2.34 -4.18 26.18
N GLY A 245 -1.14 -4.04 25.60
CA GLY A 245 0.03 -4.82 26.01
C GLY A 245 0.14 -6.24 25.45
N ALA A 246 1.03 -7.06 26.04
CA ALA A 246 1.34 -8.41 25.58
C ALA A 246 0.15 -9.36 25.83
N PHE A 247 -0.62 -9.63 24.78
CA PHE A 247 -1.65 -10.68 24.71
C PHE A 247 -2.63 -10.76 25.89
N ASP A 248 -2.96 -9.61 26.51
CA ASP A 248 -4.06 -9.56 27.46
C ASP A 248 -5.26 -8.89 26.76
N PRO A 249 -6.31 -9.65 26.39
CA PRO A 249 -7.49 -9.11 25.73
C PRO A 249 -8.31 -8.30 26.73
N VAL A 250 -7.93 -7.05 26.94
CA VAL A 250 -8.73 -6.09 27.70
C VAL A 250 -9.92 -5.70 26.84
N HIS A 251 -11.00 -6.44 27.04
CA HIS A 251 -12.33 -6.31 26.42
C HIS A 251 -12.50 -6.89 25.02
N ARG A 252 -12.99 -8.13 24.98
CA ARG A 252 -13.92 -8.55 23.92
C ARG A 252 -15.24 -7.82 24.17
N LEU A 253 -15.40 -6.61 23.63
CA LEU A 253 -16.69 -5.93 23.57
C LEU A 253 -17.58 -6.72 22.60
N VAL A 254 -18.17 -7.82 23.10
CA VAL A 254 -19.31 -8.45 22.44
C VAL A 254 -20.50 -7.56 22.75
N LEU A 255 -20.80 -6.61 21.87
CA LEU A 255 -22.04 -5.85 21.91
C LEU A 255 -23.19 -6.84 21.72
N ARG A 256 -23.70 -7.41 22.83
CA ARG A 256 -24.85 -8.32 22.77
C ARG A 256 -26.09 -7.48 22.43
N PRO A 257 -26.95 -7.94 21.50
CA PRO A 257 -28.21 -7.27 21.26
C PRO A 257 -29.01 -7.23 22.56
N ARG A 258 -29.42 -6.02 22.96
CA ARG A 258 -30.33 -5.83 24.10
C ARG A 258 -31.60 -6.62 23.78
N ALA A 259 -31.85 -7.69 24.56
CA ALA A 259 -33.06 -8.47 24.44
C ALA A 259 -34.26 -7.50 24.48
N ALA A 260 -35.10 -7.56 23.45
CA ALA A 260 -36.33 -6.80 23.40
C ALA A 260 -37.13 -7.08 24.68
N ASN A 261 -37.50 -6.01 25.38
CA ASN A 261 -38.43 -6.07 26.51
C ASN A 261 -39.69 -6.83 26.08
N THR A 262 -39.86 -8.07 26.53
CA THR A 262 -41.18 -8.69 26.61
C THR A 262 -41.83 -8.16 27.88
N HIS A 263 -42.64 -7.11 27.71
CA HIS A 263 -43.76 -6.84 28.60
C HIS A 263 -44.65 -8.08 28.67
N VAL A 264 -44.82 -8.63 29.87
CA VAL A 264 -46.09 -9.19 30.38
C VAL A 264 -46.17 -8.87 31.86
#